data_AF-A0A7V2PJG0-F1
#
_entry.id   AF-A0A7V2PJG0-F1
#
_cell.length_a   1.000
_cell.length_b   1.000
_cell.length_c   1.000
_cell.angle_alpha   90.00
_cell.angle_beta   90.00
_cell.angle_gamma   90.00
#
_symmetry.space_group_name_H-M   'P 1'
#
loop_
_entity.id
_entity.type
_entity.pdbx_description
1 polymer ?
#
loop_
_entity_poly.entity_id
_entity_poly.type
_entity_poly.pdbx_seq_one_letter_code
_entity_poly.pdbx_strand_id
1 'polypeptide(L)' 'MTNQEALKLIRQILKAPDDEALEKIVTLNLPAIDGTFFSVLNQSVQQLRREDKPEIAEALESLGDRMLRMKTLI' A
#
# COMPACT_ATOMS: atom_id res chain seq x y z
N MET A 1 -8.62 1.01 10.44
CA MET A 1 -8.97 1.73 9.20
C MET A 1 -10.13 1.01 8.50
N THR A 2 -10.98 1.71 7.75
CA THR A 2 -12.04 1.12 6.91
C THR A 2 -11.55 0.73 5.50
N ASN A 3 -12.27 -0.14 4.79
CA ASN A 3 -11.91 -0.54 3.42
C ASN A 3 -11.79 0.66 2.46
N GLN A 4 -12.65 1.68 2.62
CA GLN A 4 -12.65 2.85 1.76
C GLN A 4 -11.42 3.74 1.98
N GLU A 5 -11.02 3.90 3.24
CA GLU A 5 -9.80 4.63 3.62
C GLU A 5 -8.55 3.90 3.12
N ALA A 6 -8.50 2.58 3.27
CA ALA A 6 -7.42 1.75 2.75
C ALA A 6 -7.26 1.91 1.23
N LEU A 7 -8.37 1.85 0.48
CA LEU A 7 -8.38 2.08 -0.95
C LEU A 7 -7.92 3.50 -1.33
N LYS A 8 -8.29 4.52 -0.55
CA LYS A 8 -7.81 5.90 -0.78
C LYS A 8 -6.31 5.99 -0.56
N LEU A 9 -5.79 5.40 0.50
CA LEU A 9 -4.36 5.41 0.81
C LEU A 9 -3.55 4.71 -0.29
N ILE A 10 -3.98 3.54 -0.74
CA ILE A 10 -3.36 2.81 -1.87
C ILE A 10 -3.30 3.67 -3.13
N ARG A 11 -4.39 4.39 -3.45
CA ARG A 11 -4.42 5.30 -4.60
C ARG A 11 -3.49 6.50 -4.44
N GLN A 12 -3.30 7.00 -3.22
CA GLN A 12 -2.36 8.09 -2.95
C GLN A 12 -0.92 7.62 -3.10
N ILE A 13 -0.61 6.44 -2.57
CA ILE A 13 0.67 5.76 -2.72
C ILE A 13 1.00 5.56 -4.21
N LEU A 14 0.06 5.05 -5.00
CA LEU A 14 0.23 4.87 -6.45
C LEU A 14 0.41 6.17 -7.25
N LYS A 15 -0.02 7.31 -6.68
CA LYS A 15 0.11 8.63 -7.29
C LYS A 15 1.30 9.41 -6.74
N ALA A 16 2.07 8.83 -5.82
CA ALA A 16 3.24 9.48 -5.27
C ALA A 16 4.27 9.71 -6.39
N PRO A 17 4.76 10.94 -6.59
CA PRO A 17 5.69 11.25 -7.67
C PRO A 17 7.11 10.75 -7.39
N ASP A 18 7.47 10.57 -6.12
CA ASP A 18 8.80 10.18 -5.66
C ASP A 18 8.73 9.33 -4.38
N ASP A 19 9.86 8.70 -4.06
CA ASP A 19 10.03 7.84 -2.89
C ASP A 19 9.87 8.62 -1.57
N GLU A 20 10.19 9.91 -1.54
CA GLU A 20 10.09 10.74 -0.34
C GLU A 20 8.61 11.01 0.02
N ALA A 21 7.79 11.35 -0.98
CA ALA A 21 6.35 11.53 -0.81
C ALA A 21 5.69 10.21 -0.40
N LEU A 22 6.11 9.10 -1.01
CA LEU A 22 5.65 7.76 -0.67
C LEU A 22 5.97 7.44 0.80
N GLU A 23 7.21 7.64 1.23
CA GLU A 23 7.66 7.36 2.60
C GLU A 23 6.94 8.24 3.63
N LYS A 24 6.69 9.52 3.32
CA LYS A 24 5.87 10.40 4.17
C LYS A 24 4.44 9.90 4.30
N ILE A 25 3.79 9.54 3.19
CA ILE A 25 2.41 9.02 3.20
C ILE A 25 2.34 7.74 4.04
N VAL A 26 3.28 6.82 3.83
CA VAL A 26 3.36 5.56 4.57
C VAL A 26 3.58 5.79 6.06
N THR A 27 4.56 6.62 6.43
CA THR A 27 4.91 6.87 7.84
C THR A 27 3.76 7.54 8.60
N LEU A 28 3.08 8.50 7.97
CA LEU A 28 1.91 9.17 8.57
C LEU A 28 0.75 8.20 8.83
N ASN A 29 0.59 7.20 7.96
CA ASN A 29 -0.52 6.25 8.04
C ASN A 29 -0.13 4.92 8.71
N LEU A 30 1.15 4.69 9.01
CA LEU A 30 1.68 3.47 9.61
C LEU A 30 0.92 3.03 10.89
N PRO A 31 0.54 3.94 11.80
CA PRO A 31 -0.26 3.58 12.98
C PRO A 31 -1.67 3.08 12.63
N ALA A 32 -2.25 3.59 11.53
CA ALA A 32 -3.57 3.25 11.05
C ALA A 32 -3.59 2.02 10.12
N ILE A 33 -2.43 1.58 9.63
CA ILE A 33 -2.29 0.37 8.81
C ILE A 33 -2.52 -0.86 9.69
N ASP A 34 -3.56 -1.62 9.37
CA ASP A 34 -4.02 -2.81 10.07
C ASP A 34 -4.31 -3.96 9.09
N GLY A 35 -4.87 -5.07 9.58
CA GLY A 35 -5.23 -6.21 8.72
C GLY A 35 -6.21 -5.85 7.60
N THR A 36 -7.07 -4.85 7.82
CA THR A 36 -8.02 -4.35 6.81
C THR A 36 -7.27 -3.72 5.64
N PHE A 37 -6.25 -2.92 5.91
CA PHE A 37 -5.39 -2.36 4.87
C PHE A 37 -4.76 -3.45 4.00
N PHE A 38 -4.12 -4.45 4.61
CA PHE A 38 -3.42 -5.50 3.88
C PHE A 38 -4.39 -6.37 3.06
N SER A 39 -5.61 -6.59 3.56
CA SER A 39 -6.66 -7.27 2.80
C SER A 39 -7.01 -6.51 1.52
N VAL A 40 -7.24 -5.20 1.63
CA VAL A 40 -7.54 -4.32 0.48
C VAL A 40 -6.35 -4.16 -0.46
N LEU A 41 -5.14 -4.08 0.09
CA LEU A 41 -3.89 -4.04 -0.67
C LEU A 41 -3.77 -5.27 -1.57
N ASN A 42 -3.93 -6.47 -1.00
CA ASN A 42 -3.86 -7.73 -1.74
C ASN A 42 -4.94 -7.81 -2.84
N GLN A 43 -6.16 -7.36 -2.55
CA GLN A 43 -7.21 -7.26 -3.56
C GLN A 43 -6.83 -6.32 -4.71
N SER A 44 -6.20 -5.18 -4.39
CA SER A 44 -5.74 -4.20 -5.38
C SER A 44 -4.60 -4.74 -6.24
N VAL A 45 -3.62 -5.44 -5.63
CA VAL A 45 -2.55 -6.16 -6.34
C VAL A 45 -3.14 -7.15 -7.33
N GLN A 46 -4.07 -8.00 -6.90
CA GLN A 46 -4.71 -8.97 -7.79
C GLN A 46 -5.50 -8.32 -8.91
N GLN A 47 -6.17 -7.19 -8.64
CA GLN A 47 -6.87 -6.43 -9.68
C GLN A 47 -5.88 -5.86 -10.71
N LEU A 48 -4.78 -5.26 -10.28
CA LEU A 48 -3.76 -4.71 -11.18
C LEU A 48 -3.09 -5.78 -12.03
N ARG A 49 -2.87 -6.98 -11.48
CA ARG A 49 -2.39 -8.14 -12.25
C ARG A 49 -3.39 -8.57 -13.34
N ARG A 50 -4.70 -8.46 -13.08
CA ARG A 50 -5.75 -8.73 -14.08
C ARG A 50 -5.89 -7.62 -15.12
N GLU A 51 -5.50 -6.40 -14.78
CA GLU A 51 -5.55 -5.22 -15.67
C GLU A 51 -4.31 -5.08 -16.57
N ASP A 52 -3.48 -6.13 -16.69
CA ASP A 52 -2.24 -6.12 -17.48
C ASP A 52 -1.21 -5.08 -16.96
N LYS A 53 -1.23 -4.82 -15.65
CA LYS A 53 -0.27 -3.94 -14.96
C LYS A 53 0.54 -4.69 -13.90
N PRO A 54 1.30 -5.72 -14.29
CA PRO A 54 2.06 -6.54 -13.35
C PRO A 54 3.15 -5.73 -12.62
N GLU A 55 3.78 -4.76 -13.30
CA GLU A 55 4.83 -3.90 -12.73
C GLU A 55 4.33 -3.09 -11.52
N ILE A 56 3.11 -2.54 -11.62
CA ILE A 56 2.50 -1.75 -10.57
C ILE A 56 2.07 -2.66 -9.42
N ALA A 57 1.55 -3.84 -9.75
CA ALA A 57 1.13 -4.82 -8.76
C ALA A 57 2.32 -5.29 -7.89
N GLU A 58 3.47 -5.55 -8.52
CA GLU A 58 4.71 -5.96 -7.83
C GLU A 58 5.28 -4.85 -6.96
N ALA A 59 5.27 -3.60 -7.45
CA ALA A 59 5.68 -2.43 -6.65
C ALA A 59 4.80 -2.27 -5.40
N LEU A 60 3.48 -2.46 -5.54
CA LEU A 60 2.52 -2.33 -4.45
C LEU A 60 2.66 -3.46 -3.41
N GLU A 61 2.96 -4.67 -3.86
CA GLU A 61 3.24 -5.84 -3.01
C GLU A 61 4.54 -5.65 -2.22
N SER A 62 5.62 -5.25 -2.88
CA SER A 62 6.91 -4.94 -2.25
C SER A 62 6.79 -3.84 -1.20
N LEU A 63 5.97 -2.82 -1.47
CA LEU A 63 5.67 -1.78 -0.50
C LEU A 63 4.91 -2.32 0.72
N GLY A 64 3.90 -3.17 0.49
CA GLY A 64 3.17 -3.89 1.54
C GLY A 64 4.11 -4.62 2.50
N ASP A 65 5.05 -5.38 1.94
CA ASP A 65 6.04 -6.12 2.69
C ASP A 65 6.99 -5.21 3.46
N ARG A 66 7.44 -4.11 2.85
CA ARG A 66 8.27 -3.11 3.53
C ARG A 66 7.54 -2.50 4.72
N MET A 67 6.27 -2.14 4.58
CA MET A 67 5.45 -1.61 5.66
C MET A 67 5.24 -2.62 6.78
N LEU A 68 5.02 -3.89 6.44
CA LEU A 68 4.87 -4.96 7.43
C LEU A 68 6.17 -5.14 8.24
N ARG A 69 7.32 -5.20 7.56
CA ARG A 69 8.63 -5.26 8.22
C ARG A 69 8.87 -4.07 9.15
N MET A 70 8.54 -2.85 8.70
CA MET A 70 8.65 -1.65 9.54
C MET A 70 7.80 -1.78 10.80
N LYS A 71 6.57 -2.31 10.70
CA LYS A 71 5.66 -2.51 11.84
C LYS A 71 6.11 -3.61 12.81
N THR A 72 6.81 -4.64 12.34
CA THR A 72 7.35 -5.71 13.20
C THR A 72 8.59 -5.27 13.98
N LEU A 73 9.27 -4.20 13.55
CA LEU A 73 10.51 -3.71 14.16
C LEU A 73 10.30 -2.60 15.21
N ILE A 74 9.06 -2.18 15.46
CA ILE A 74 8.67 -1.18 16.47
C ILE A 74 7.91 -1.80 17.64
#